data_AF-A0A3D9RWZ7-F1
#
_entry.id   AF-A0A3D9RWZ7-F1
#
_cell.length_a   1.000
_cell.length_b   1.000
_cell.length_c   1.000
_cell.angle_alpha   90.00
_cell.angle_beta   90.00
_cell.angle_gamma   90.00
#
_symmetry.space_group_name_H-M   'P 1'
#
loop_
_entity.id
_entity.type
_entity.pdbx_description
1 polymer ?
#
loop_
_entity_poly.entity_id
_entity_poly.type
_entity_poly.pdbx_seq_one_letter_code
_entity_poly.pdbx_strand_id
1 'polypeptide(L)'
;MKTKIKKDWRGRVKSIEELHNDSKIWLSEIDFINFEIRFLEHLLSSKYIDYLDAGLYDRIEEFTKQLFSKKADGIELKEVILEHEKILSDLIDQNCVTSNKNYLATHNNLALEINTFISKYKYLKMQIFEVVEKVMKKKEQKKLK
;
A
#
# COMPACT_ATOMS: atom_id res chain seq x y z
N MET A 1 -8.07 -0.07 38.52
CA MET A 1 -8.31 0.60 37.22
C MET A 1 -8.44 -0.46 36.13
N LYS A 2 -9.61 -0.56 35.47
CA LYS A 2 -9.85 -1.55 34.39
C LYS A 2 -9.49 -0.90 33.05
N THR A 3 -8.31 -1.19 32.50
CA THR A 3 -7.94 -0.74 31.15
C THR A 3 -8.75 -1.52 30.12
N LYS A 4 -9.79 -0.85 29.59
CA LYS A 4 -10.64 -1.32 28.50
C LYS A 4 -9.77 -1.59 27.27
N ILE A 5 -9.71 -2.86 26.86
CA ILE A 5 -9.05 -3.31 25.64
C ILE A 5 -9.75 -2.60 24.47
N LYS A 6 -9.00 -1.91 23.61
CA LYS A 6 -9.54 -1.28 22.40
C LYS A 6 -10.07 -2.38 21.48
N LYS A 7 -11.36 -2.31 21.19
CA LYS A 7 -12.10 -3.26 20.37
C LYS A 7 -11.96 -2.89 18.88
N ASP A 8 -12.13 -3.87 17.99
CA ASP A 8 -12.27 -3.64 16.55
C ASP A 8 -13.53 -2.81 16.21
N TRP A 9 -13.74 -2.44 14.94
CA TRP A 9 -14.94 -1.70 14.47
C TRP A 9 -16.29 -2.38 14.86
N ARG A 10 -16.30 -3.65 15.27
CA ARG A 10 -17.48 -4.43 15.70
C ARG A 10 -17.51 -4.74 17.20
N GLY A 11 -16.51 -4.35 17.96
CA GLY A 11 -16.48 -4.59 19.38
C GLY A 11 -15.86 -5.94 19.82
N ARG A 12 -15.34 -6.77 18.90
CA ARG A 12 -14.90 -8.16 19.12
C ARG A 12 -13.37 -8.28 19.15
N VAL A 13 -12.88 -9.32 19.83
CA VAL A 13 -11.49 -9.79 19.73
C VAL A 13 -11.40 -10.73 18.54
N LYS A 14 -10.41 -10.52 17.66
CA LYS A 14 -10.15 -11.40 16.51
C LYS A 14 -9.60 -12.75 16.96
N SER A 15 -9.92 -13.82 16.24
CA SER A 15 -9.29 -15.13 16.47
C SER A 15 -7.85 -15.14 15.96
N ILE A 16 -7.07 -16.14 16.37
CA ILE A 16 -5.67 -16.30 15.91
C ILE A 16 -5.63 -16.46 14.38
N GLU A 17 -6.57 -17.23 13.83
CA GLU A 17 -6.69 -17.45 12.39
C GLU A 17 -6.99 -16.15 11.64
N GLU A 18 -7.85 -15.30 12.20
CA GLU A 18 -8.16 -13.99 11.61
C GLU A 18 -6.94 -13.06 11.62
N LEU A 19 -6.20 -13.02 12.73
CA LEU A 19 -4.98 -12.20 12.86
C LEU A 19 -3.91 -12.63 11.84
N HIS A 20 -3.69 -13.94 11.68
CA HIS A 20 -2.79 -14.48 10.66
C HIS A 20 -3.30 -14.16 9.24
N ASN A 21 -4.59 -14.35 9.01
CA ASN A 21 -5.18 -14.11 7.70
C ASN A 21 -5.08 -12.62 7.29
N ASP A 22 -5.21 -11.70 8.24
CA ASP A 22 -4.95 -10.28 8.00
C ASP A 22 -3.52 -10.05 7.51
N SER A 23 -2.50 -10.59 8.21
CA SER A 23 -1.10 -10.51 7.80
C SER A 23 -0.89 -11.02 6.36
N LYS A 24 -1.49 -12.16 6.00
CA LYS A 24 -1.41 -12.73 4.65
C LYS A 24 -2.02 -11.80 3.60
N ILE A 25 -3.21 -11.26 3.87
CA ILE A 25 -3.88 -10.32 2.96
C ILE A 25 -3.00 -9.09 2.76
N TRP A 26 -2.47 -8.54 3.85
CA TRP A 26 -1.61 -7.35 3.79
C TRP A 26 -0.35 -7.57 2.95
N LEU A 27 0.34 -8.69 3.15
CA LEU A 27 1.52 -9.03 2.35
C LEU A 27 1.18 -9.15 0.85
N SER A 28 0.06 -9.82 0.53
CA SER A 28 -0.43 -9.97 -0.84
C SER A 28 -0.78 -8.64 -1.49
N GLU A 29 -1.46 -7.75 -0.77
CA GLU A 29 -1.81 -6.41 -1.27
C GLU A 29 -0.55 -5.58 -1.55
N ILE A 30 0.44 -5.63 -0.66
CA ILE A 30 1.71 -4.91 -0.88
C ILE A 30 2.47 -5.50 -2.08
N ASP A 31 2.51 -6.81 -2.26
CA ASP A 31 3.11 -7.44 -3.44
C ASP A 31 2.44 -7.00 -4.73
N PHE A 32 1.10 -6.97 -4.74
CA PHE A 32 0.33 -6.52 -5.87
C PHE A 32 0.64 -5.04 -6.19
N ILE A 33 0.65 -4.18 -5.17
CA ILE A 33 1.00 -2.76 -5.33
C ILE A 33 2.43 -2.60 -5.89
N ASN A 34 3.40 -3.38 -5.41
CA ASN A 34 4.77 -3.33 -5.93
C ASN A 34 4.87 -3.73 -7.41
N PHE A 35 4.09 -4.74 -7.82
CA PHE A 35 3.99 -5.11 -9.23
C PHE A 35 3.35 -4.00 -10.06
N GLU A 36 2.28 -3.37 -9.57
CA GLU A 36 1.63 -2.26 -10.25
C GLU A 36 2.54 -1.02 -10.34
N ILE A 37 3.31 -0.70 -9.30
CA ILE A 37 4.29 0.40 -9.32
C ILE A 37 5.27 0.18 -10.47
N ARG A 38 5.83 -1.03 -10.60
CA ARG A 38 6.74 -1.36 -11.72
C ARG A 38 6.05 -1.17 -13.08
N PHE A 39 4.80 -1.57 -13.20
CA PHE A 39 4.02 -1.34 -14.43
C PHE A 39 3.84 0.15 -14.72
N LEU A 40 3.53 0.97 -13.71
CA LEU A 40 3.36 2.42 -13.86
C LEU A 40 4.69 3.10 -14.23
N GLU A 41 5.81 2.70 -13.65
CA GLU A 41 7.15 3.18 -14.02
C GLU A 41 7.44 2.92 -15.51
N HIS A 42 7.13 1.72 -16.00
CA HIS A 42 7.27 1.37 -17.42
C HIS A 42 6.31 2.19 -18.30
N LEU A 43 5.05 2.36 -17.87
CA LEU A 43 4.05 3.15 -18.58
C LEU A 43 4.49 4.61 -18.73
N LEU A 44 5.02 5.21 -17.67
CA LEU A 44 5.53 6.59 -17.68
C LEU A 44 6.76 6.71 -18.58
N SER A 45 7.68 5.74 -18.51
CA SER A 45 8.88 5.74 -19.36
C SER A 45 8.56 5.58 -20.84
N SER A 46 7.63 4.69 -21.20
CA SER A 46 7.27 4.41 -22.60
C SER A 46 6.67 5.59 -23.38
N LYS A 47 6.10 6.56 -22.65
CA LYS A 47 5.42 7.75 -23.20
C LYS A 47 6.19 9.04 -22.91
N TYR A 48 7.45 8.93 -22.49
CA TYR A 48 8.26 10.06 -22.05
C TYR A 48 8.31 11.22 -23.06
N ILE A 49 8.52 10.91 -24.34
CA ILE A 49 8.53 11.93 -25.42
C ILE A 49 7.18 12.64 -25.53
N ASP A 50 6.07 11.89 -25.47
CA ASP A 50 4.72 12.47 -25.54
C ASP A 50 4.44 13.40 -24.33
N TYR A 51 5.01 13.11 -23.16
CA TYR A 51 4.89 13.96 -21.97
C TYR A 51 5.76 15.23 -22.06
N LEU A 52 6.97 15.11 -22.61
CA LEU A 52 7.86 16.24 -22.87
C LEU A 52 7.18 17.25 -23.83
N ASP A 53 6.65 16.75 -24.94
CA ASP A 53 5.92 17.54 -25.94
C ASP A 53 4.66 18.22 -25.35
N ALA A 54 4.10 17.65 -24.28
CA ALA A 54 2.94 18.17 -23.58
C ALA A 54 3.29 19.18 -22.47
N GLY A 55 4.59 19.42 -22.21
CA GLY A 55 5.06 20.29 -21.10
C GLY A 55 4.81 19.69 -19.72
N LEU A 56 4.75 18.36 -19.62
CA LEU A 56 4.40 17.64 -18.37
C LEU A 56 5.60 16.98 -17.68
N TYR A 57 6.82 17.29 -18.12
CA TYR A 57 8.05 16.66 -17.63
C TYR A 57 8.15 16.69 -16.10
N ASP A 58 8.07 17.87 -15.47
CA ASP A 58 8.20 18.02 -14.01
C ASP A 58 7.18 17.17 -13.26
N ARG A 59 5.96 17.06 -13.81
CA ARG A 59 4.89 16.28 -13.20
C ARG A 59 5.16 14.77 -13.27
N ILE A 60 5.73 14.29 -14.38
CA ILE A 60 6.12 12.88 -14.53
C ILE A 60 7.33 12.54 -13.67
N GLU A 61 8.30 13.45 -13.57
CA GLU A 61 9.45 13.27 -12.68
C GLU A 61 8.99 13.15 -11.23
N GLU A 62 8.08 14.02 -10.80
CA GLU A 62 7.49 13.97 -9.46
C GLU A 62 6.72 12.67 -9.21
N PHE A 63 5.93 12.19 -10.18
CA PHE A 63 5.27 10.89 -10.04
C PHE A 63 6.26 9.74 -9.91
N THR A 64 7.36 9.76 -10.67
CA THR A 64 8.40 8.72 -10.60
C THR A 64 9.05 8.71 -9.20
N LYS A 65 9.35 9.89 -8.64
CA LYS A 65 9.88 10.01 -7.26
C LYS A 65 8.88 9.48 -6.22
N GLN A 66 7.61 9.82 -6.36
CA GLN A 66 6.58 9.32 -5.44
C GLN A 66 6.37 7.81 -5.54
N LEU A 67 6.40 7.25 -6.75
CA LEU A 67 6.34 5.79 -6.97
C LEU A 67 7.53 5.08 -6.32
N PHE A 68 8.74 5.62 -6.49
CA PHE A 68 9.95 5.09 -5.84
C PHE A 68 9.83 5.11 -4.31
N SER A 69 9.38 6.22 -3.73
CA SER A 69 9.12 6.31 -2.29
C SER A 69 8.06 5.30 -1.84
N LYS A 70 6.94 5.16 -2.56
CA LYS A 70 5.88 4.20 -2.20
C LYS A 70 6.35 2.75 -2.26
N LYS A 71 7.24 2.43 -3.19
CA LYS A 71 7.87 1.11 -3.26
C LYS A 71 8.76 0.84 -2.04
N ALA A 72 9.55 1.83 -1.63
CA ALA A 72 10.36 1.74 -0.42
C ALA A 72 9.49 1.57 0.84
N ASP A 73 8.46 2.41 1.00
CA ASP A 73 7.47 2.30 2.10
C ASP A 73 6.85 0.89 2.14
N GLY A 74 6.51 0.31 0.98
CA GLY A 74 5.94 -1.04 0.89
C GLY A 74 6.91 -2.14 1.32
N ILE A 75 8.21 -2.00 1.01
CA ILE A 75 9.24 -2.96 1.43
C ILE A 75 9.39 -2.92 2.96
N GLU A 76 9.51 -1.73 3.54
CA GLU A 76 9.61 -1.55 5.00
C GLU A 76 8.37 -2.11 5.71
N LEU A 77 7.17 -1.81 5.20
CA LEU A 77 5.93 -2.30 5.78
C LEU A 77 5.81 -3.83 5.72
N LYS A 78 6.33 -4.46 4.66
CA LYS A 78 6.44 -5.91 4.56
C LYS A 78 7.32 -6.50 5.66
N GLU A 79 8.47 -5.91 5.93
CA GLU A 79 9.37 -6.35 7.00
C GLU A 79 8.69 -6.26 8.37
N VAL A 80 7.98 -5.16 8.63
CA VAL A 80 7.19 -4.98 9.86
C VAL A 80 6.09 -6.06 10.00
N ILE A 81 5.37 -6.39 8.91
CA ILE A 81 4.34 -7.44 8.95
C ILE A 81 4.97 -8.81 9.22
N LEU A 82 6.11 -9.12 8.61
CA LEU A 82 6.80 -10.40 8.82
C LEU A 82 7.29 -10.56 10.26
N GLU A 83 7.85 -9.51 10.86
CA GLU A 83 8.23 -9.56 12.28
C GLU A 83 7.00 -9.64 13.19
N HIS A 84 5.92 -8.93 12.85
CA HIS A 84 4.64 -9.02 13.58
C HIS A 84 4.06 -10.44 13.55
N GLU A 85 4.17 -11.13 12.41
CA GLU A 85 3.75 -12.52 12.25
C GLU A 85 4.62 -13.50 13.05
N LYS A 86 5.93 -13.25 13.14
CA LYS A 86 6.83 -14.02 13.98
C LYS A 86 6.47 -13.87 15.46
N ILE A 87 6.16 -12.65 15.92
CA ILE A 87 5.67 -12.40 17.28
C ILE A 87 4.34 -13.15 17.51
N LEU A 88 3.44 -13.19 16.52
CA LEU A 88 2.20 -13.97 16.63
C LEU A 88 2.51 -15.45 16.89
N SER A 89 3.44 -16.04 16.15
CA SER A 89 3.86 -17.43 16.33
C SER A 89 4.36 -17.69 17.76
N ASP A 90 5.24 -16.84 18.29
CA ASP A 90 5.77 -16.97 19.66
C ASP A 90 4.65 -16.89 20.71
N LEU A 91 3.64 -16.05 20.49
CA LEU A 91 2.51 -15.88 21.41
C LEU A 91 1.50 -17.04 21.32
N ILE A 92 1.40 -17.70 20.17
CA ILE A 92 0.60 -18.93 20.00
C ILE A 92 1.21 -20.05 20.84
N ASP A 93 2.52 -20.24 20.77
CA ASP A 93 3.24 -21.27 21.54
C ASP A 93 3.07 -21.06 23.06
N GLN A 94 2.97 -19.79 23.49
CA GLN A 94 2.73 -19.40 24.87
C GLN A 94 1.25 -19.37 25.28
N ASN A 95 0.31 -19.67 24.37
CA ASN A 95 -1.14 -19.57 24.57
C ASN A 95 -1.61 -18.21 25.14
N CYS A 96 -0.94 -17.11 24.78
CA CYS A 96 -1.17 -15.79 25.39
C CYS A 96 -1.60 -14.70 24.40
N VAL A 97 -1.90 -15.05 23.14
CA VAL A 97 -2.31 -14.09 22.09
C VAL A 97 -3.46 -13.19 22.52
N THR A 98 -4.54 -13.77 23.05
CA THR A 98 -5.78 -13.03 23.39
C THR A 98 -5.63 -12.20 24.67
N SER A 99 -4.69 -12.53 25.54
CA SER A 99 -4.39 -11.79 26.76
C SER A 99 -3.33 -10.71 26.55
N ASN A 100 -2.54 -10.80 25.47
CA ASN A 100 -1.51 -9.82 25.12
C ASN A 100 -2.12 -8.56 24.47
N LYS A 101 -2.49 -7.60 25.32
CA LYS A 101 -3.06 -6.32 24.90
C LYS A 101 -2.13 -5.50 24.00
N ASN A 102 -0.82 -5.60 24.21
CA ASN A 102 0.15 -4.84 23.43
C ASN A 102 0.18 -5.34 21.99
N TYR A 103 0.26 -6.66 21.80
CA TYR A 103 0.20 -7.29 20.49
C TYR A 103 -1.08 -6.89 19.73
N LEU A 104 -2.25 -6.99 20.38
CA LEU A 104 -3.52 -6.60 19.76
C LEU A 104 -3.60 -5.10 19.41
N ALA A 105 -3.00 -4.23 20.22
CA ALA A 105 -2.92 -2.81 19.92
C ALA A 105 -2.02 -2.54 18.71
N THR A 106 -0.84 -3.17 18.67
CA THR A 106 0.11 -3.08 17.54
C THR A 106 -0.53 -3.60 16.26
N HIS A 107 -1.22 -4.74 16.29
CA HIS A 107 -1.90 -5.29 15.13
C HIS A 107 -2.97 -4.33 14.57
N ASN A 108 -3.74 -3.66 15.44
CA ASN A 108 -4.72 -2.65 15.00
C ASN A 108 -4.05 -1.41 14.41
N ASN A 109 -2.93 -0.96 14.98
CA ASN A 109 -2.17 0.16 14.41
C ASN A 109 -1.60 -0.20 13.04
N LEU A 110 -1.03 -1.39 12.90
CA LEU A 110 -0.51 -1.91 11.64
C LEU A 110 -1.61 -1.97 10.56
N ALA A 111 -2.81 -2.40 10.92
CA ALA A 111 -3.98 -2.35 10.03
C ALA A 111 -4.30 -0.92 9.55
N LEU A 112 -4.21 0.08 10.42
CA LEU A 112 -4.43 1.48 10.05
C LEU A 112 -3.33 2.02 9.13
N GLU A 113 -2.08 1.68 9.42
CA GLU A 113 -0.92 2.05 8.60
C GLU A 113 -1.02 1.49 7.19
N ILE A 114 -1.35 0.20 7.07
CA ILE A 114 -1.53 -0.48 5.78
C ILE A 114 -2.69 0.13 5.00
N ASN A 115 -3.84 0.37 5.64
CA ASN A 115 -4.96 1.04 4.98
C ASN A 115 -4.60 2.45 4.50
N THR A 116 -3.78 3.16 5.27
CA THR A 116 -3.29 4.49 4.90
C THR A 116 -2.33 4.43 3.71
N PHE A 117 -1.40 3.47 3.72
CA PHE A 117 -0.49 3.20 2.60
C PHE A 117 -1.25 2.89 1.31
N ILE A 118 -2.20 1.95 1.35
CA ILE A 118 -3.03 1.56 0.21
C ILE A 118 -3.81 2.76 -0.33
N SER A 119 -4.43 3.55 0.56
CA SER A 119 -5.19 4.74 0.19
C SER A 119 -4.32 5.79 -0.51
N LYS A 120 -3.14 6.08 0.04
CA LYS A 120 -2.17 7.02 -0.55
C LYS A 120 -1.70 6.55 -1.93
N TYR A 121 -1.39 5.27 -2.07
CA TYR A 121 -1.00 4.69 -3.35
C TYR A 121 -2.14 4.78 -4.38
N LYS A 122 -3.37 4.41 -4.02
CA LYS A 122 -4.54 4.50 -4.92
C LYS A 122 -4.76 5.93 -5.43
N TYR A 123 -4.59 6.93 -4.57
CA TYR A 123 -4.69 8.32 -4.96
C TYR A 123 -3.60 8.74 -5.96
N LEU A 124 -2.33 8.35 -5.71
CA LEU A 124 -1.23 8.57 -6.65
C LEU A 124 -1.51 7.92 -8.01
N LYS A 125 -1.96 6.65 -8.01
CA LYS A 125 -2.33 5.91 -9.22
C LYS A 125 -3.40 6.61 -10.03
N MET A 126 -4.45 7.13 -9.37
CA MET A 126 -5.50 7.91 -10.02
C MET A 126 -4.93 9.15 -10.72
N GLN A 127 -4.06 9.92 -10.04
CA GLN A 127 -3.43 11.09 -10.63
C GLN A 127 -2.56 10.75 -11.85
N ILE A 128 -1.84 9.63 -11.80
CA ILE A 128 -1.05 9.14 -12.94
C ILE A 128 -1.96 8.83 -14.12
N PHE A 129 -3.04 8.08 -13.91
CA PHE A 129 -3.98 7.73 -14.98
C PHE A 129 -4.60 8.94 -15.65
N GLU A 130 -5.03 9.95 -14.88
CA GLU A 130 -5.57 11.18 -15.46
C GLU A 130 -4.58 11.88 -16.41
N VAL A 131 -3.30 11.91 -16.05
CA VAL A 131 -2.24 12.51 -16.88
C VAL A 131 -1.98 11.66 -18.13
N VAL A 132 -1.87 10.35 -17.96
CA VAL A 132 -1.66 9.41 -19.08
C VAL A 132 -2.80 9.51 -20.09
N GLU A 133 -4.06 9.52 -19.63
CA GLU A 133 -5.23 9.64 -20.51
C GLU A 133 -5.25 10.96 -21.28
N LYS A 134 -4.95 12.09 -20.61
CA LYS A 134 -4.88 13.41 -21.26
C LYS A 134 -3.88 13.42 -22.40
N VAL A 135 -2.71 12.79 -22.20
CA VAL A 135 -1.65 12.73 -23.21
C VAL A 135 -2.03 11.81 -24.36
N MET A 136 -2.64 10.65 -24.07
CA MET A 136 -3.16 9.75 -25.11
C MET A 136 -4.20 10.43 -26.01
N LYS A 137 -5.18 11.13 -25.42
CA LYS A 137 -6.23 11.86 -26.17
C LYS A 137 -5.65 12.94 -27.07
N LYS A 138 -4.65 13.70 -26.59
CA LYS A 138 -3.95 14.72 -27.41
C LYS A 138 -3.22 14.08 -28.59
N LYS A 139 -2.60 12.92 -28.41
CA LYS A 139 -1.88 12.21 -29.48
C LYS A 139 -2.82 11.69 -30.56
N GLU A 140 -3.99 11.16 -30.18
CA GLU A 140 -5.01 10.72 -31.14
C GLU A 140 -5.54 11.89 -31.98
N GLN A 141 -5.81 13.03 -31.34
CA GLN A 141 -6.25 14.25 -32.06
C GLN A 141 -5.20 14.75 -33.06
N LYS A 142 -3.90 14.64 -32.75
CA LYS A 142 -2.82 15.00 -33.69
C LYS A 142 -2.73 14.07 -34.90
N LYS A 143 -3.13 12.80 -34.79
CA LYS A 143 -3.11 11.83 -35.92
C LYS A 143 -4.28 12.01 -36.89
N LEU A 144 -5.35 12.69 -36.46
CA LEU A 144 -6.56 12.94 -37.25
C LEU A 144 -6.51 14.27 -38.03
N LYS A 145 -5.44 15.05 -37.87
CA LYS A 145 -5.16 16.29 -38.61
C LYS A 145 -4.01 16.05 -39.58
#